data_AF-A0A1H1LRL2-F1
#
_entry.id   AF-A0A1H1LRL2-F1
#
_cell.length_a   1.000
_cell.length_b   1.000
_cell.length_c   1.000
_cell.angle_alpha   90.00
_cell.angle_beta   90.00
_cell.angle_gamma   90.00
#
_symmetry.space_group_name_H-M   'P 1'
#
loop_
_entity.id
_entity.type
_entity.pdbx_description
1 polymer ?
#
loop_
_entity_poly.entity_id
_entity_poly.type
_entity_poly.pdbx_seq_one_letter_code
_entity_poly.pdbx_strand_id
1 'polypeptide(L)'
;MKRVAVALAAILAVPLAGCSDDPQGKQYVDVDALTKDAGKQGVEWSCETREHTLVGDSAADCTDESGGRHLVAIFKDTDERTKRLEELRGTYAWHSQVPAMVLGKNWHVQCASEEACRGFADKMGGYFVTAPDYRSEEAAKELPNYGK
;
A
#
# COMPACT_ATOMS: atom_id res chain seq x y z
N MET A 1 -25.05 45.26 45.56
CA MET A 1 -24.55 45.31 44.17
C MET A 1 -23.89 43.97 43.83
N LYS A 2 -24.34 43.37 42.72
CA LYS A 2 -23.76 42.27 41.92
C LYS A 2 -23.28 40.97 42.61
N ARG A 3 -24.13 39.94 42.50
CA ARG A 3 -23.73 38.52 42.47
C ARG A 3 -23.08 38.25 41.11
N VAL A 4 -21.88 37.67 41.08
CA VAL A 4 -21.29 37.12 39.85
C VAL A 4 -21.19 35.62 40.04
N ALA A 5 -22.09 34.91 39.36
CA ALA A 5 -22.01 33.47 39.20
C ALA A 5 -20.97 33.18 38.10
N VAL A 6 -19.91 32.47 38.45
CA VAL A 6 -18.94 31.94 37.47
C VAL A 6 -19.47 30.58 37.03
N ALA A 7 -20.00 30.53 35.81
CA ALA A 7 -20.37 29.27 35.16
C ALA A 7 -19.10 28.51 34.76
N LEU A 8 -18.83 27.38 35.42
CA LEU A 8 -17.86 26.40 34.97
C LEU A 8 -18.37 25.75 33.69
N ALA A 9 -17.87 26.19 32.55
CA ALA A 9 -18.03 25.48 31.29
C ALA A 9 -17.16 24.22 31.34
N ALA A 10 -17.81 23.05 31.47
CA ALA A 10 -17.17 21.78 31.25
C ALA A 10 -16.78 21.69 29.77
N ILE A 11 -15.48 21.86 29.48
CA ILE A 11 -14.91 21.56 28.17
C ILE A 11 -14.94 20.04 28.04
N LEU A 12 -15.94 19.53 27.33
CA LEU A 12 -15.95 18.18 26.80
C LEU A 12 -14.75 18.07 25.85
N ALA A 13 -13.67 17.46 26.33
CA ALA A 13 -12.62 16.95 25.48
C ALA A 13 -13.25 15.84 24.63
N VAL A 14 -13.70 16.19 23.43
CA VAL A 14 -13.98 15.23 22.38
C VAL A 14 -12.63 14.56 22.10
N PRO A 15 -12.46 13.25 22.31
CA PRO A 15 -11.31 12.57 21.74
C PRO A 15 -11.46 12.75 20.23
N LEU A 16 -10.60 13.60 19.67
CA LEU A 16 -10.27 13.51 18.26
C LEU A 16 -9.69 12.12 18.10
N ALA A 17 -10.56 11.15 17.80
CA ALA A 17 -10.17 9.98 17.07
C ALA A 17 -9.62 10.54 15.76
N GLY A 18 -8.32 10.82 15.77
CA GLY A 18 -7.56 11.00 14.57
C GLY A 18 -7.66 9.67 13.86
N CYS A 19 -8.67 9.54 13.00
CA CYS A 19 -8.54 8.79 11.78
C CYS A 19 -7.39 9.48 11.03
N SER A 20 -6.17 9.15 11.41
CA SER A 20 -5.06 9.19 10.49
C SER A 20 -5.41 8.08 9.51
N ASP A 21 -6.21 8.42 8.51
CA ASP A 21 -6.25 7.69 7.25
C ASP A 21 -4.82 7.72 6.75
N ASP A 22 -4.00 6.77 7.21
CA ASP A 22 -2.67 6.55 6.69
C ASP A 22 -2.89 6.11 5.24
N PRO A 23 -2.71 7.01 4.26
CA PRO A 23 -3.11 6.70 2.89
C PRO A 23 -2.16 5.65 2.29
N GLN A 24 -1.10 5.28 3.01
CA GLN A 24 -0.17 4.22 2.64
C GLN A 24 -0.65 2.81 3.02
N GLY A 25 -1.77 2.67 3.74
CA GLY A 25 -2.31 1.37 4.14
C GLY A 25 -1.52 0.68 5.26
N LYS A 26 -1.89 -0.56 5.57
CA LYS A 26 -1.30 -1.35 6.67
C LYS A 26 0.13 -1.80 6.34
N GLN A 27 0.92 -2.05 7.38
CA GLN A 27 2.17 -2.80 7.27
C GLN A 27 1.93 -4.28 7.53
N TYR A 28 2.69 -5.13 6.85
CA TYR A 28 2.64 -6.58 7.03
C TYR A 28 4.02 -7.12 7.37
N VAL A 29 4.06 -8.16 8.20
CA VAL A 29 5.31 -8.80 8.62
C VAL A 29 5.83 -9.80 7.59
N ASP A 30 4.94 -10.39 6.80
CA ASP A 30 5.23 -11.37 5.75
C ASP A 30 4.04 -11.46 4.76
N VAL A 31 4.22 -12.23 3.69
CA VAL A 31 3.18 -12.43 2.68
C VAL A 31 1.95 -13.10 3.27
N ASP A 32 2.09 -14.05 4.21
CA ASP A 32 0.96 -14.76 4.82
C ASP A 32 0.05 -13.82 5.60
N ALA A 33 0.61 -12.83 6.30
CA ALA A 33 -0.15 -11.81 6.99
C ALA A 33 -0.94 -10.93 6.02
N LEU A 34 -0.32 -10.54 4.89
CA LEU A 34 -0.99 -9.75 3.84
C LEU A 34 -2.12 -10.55 3.19
N THR A 35 -1.85 -11.78 2.73
CA THR A 35 -2.83 -12.62 2.03
C THR A 35 -3.99 -13.01 2.94
N LYS A 36 -3.74 -13.26 4.23
CA LYS A 36 -4.79 -13.50 5.23
C LYS A 36 -5.67 -12.27 5.45
N ASP A 37 -5.11 -11.06 5.44
CA ASP A 37 -5.91 -9.83 5.53
C ASP A 37 -6.69 -9.60 4.23
N ALA A 38 -6.07 -9.88 3.08
CA ALA A 38 -6.69 -9.80 1.77
C ALA A 38 -7.89 -10.75 1.63
N GLY A 39 -7.80 -11.99 2.11
CA GLY A 39 -8.91 -12.93 2.15
C GLY A 39 -10.10 -12.41 2.97
N LYS A 40 -9.84 -11.70 4.09
CA LYS A 40 -10.93 -11.05 4.86
C LYS A 40 -11.63 -9.93 4.08
N GLN A 41 -10.95 -9.32 3.11
CA GLN A 41 -11.52 -8.33 2.20
C GLN A 41 -12.08 -8.95 0.90
N GLY A 42 -12.13 -10.29 0.82
CA GLY A 42 -12.60 -11.01 -0.37
C GLY A 42 -11.61 -10.96 -1.53
N VAL A 43 -10.31 -10.97 -1.26
CA VAL A 43 -9.25 -11.24 -2.23
C VAL A 43 -8.69 -12.63 -1.92
N GLU A 44 -9.16 -13.63 -2.65
CA GLU A 44 -8.71 -15.01 -2.49
C GLU A 44 -7.59 -15.30 -3.48
N TRP A 45 -6.39 -15.54 -2.96
CA TRP A 45 -5.20 -15.90 -3.75
C TRP A 45 -4.57 -17.18 -3.22
N SER A 46 -4.08 -18.00 -4.16
CA SER A 46 -3.18 -19.11 -3.84
C SER A 46 -1.74 -18.66 -4.07
N CYS A 47 -0.94 -18.63 -3.02
CA CYS A 47 0.42 -18.08 -3.06
C CYS A 47 1.48 -19.15 -2.79
N GLU A 48 2.55 -19.10 -3.58
CA GLU A 48 3.76 -19.90 -3.42
C GLU A 48 4.92 -18.98 -3.05
N THR A 49 5.47 -19.18 -1.85
CA THR A 49 6.57 -18.37 -1.32
C THR A 49 7.82 -18.51 -2.18
N ARG A 50 8.47 -17.37 -2.45
CA ARG A 50 9.75 -17.28 -3.15
C ARG A 50 10.88 -17.03 -2.17
N GLU A 51 11.91 -17.87 -2.23
CA GLU A 51 13.20 -17.58 -1.59
C GLU A 51 14.04 -16.65 -2.48
N HIS A 52 13.68 -15.36 -2.55
CA HIS A 52 14.48 -14.38 -3.28
C HIS A 52 14.71 -13.10 -2.48
N THR A 53 15.96 -12.90 -2.07
CA THR A 53 16.48 -11.75 -1.28
C THR A 53 16.46 -10.41 -2.02
N LEU A 54 16.11 -10.39 -3.30
CA LEU A 54 16.10 -9.18 -4.14
C LEU A 54 14.75 -8.45 -4.15
N VAL A 55 13.70 -9.07 -3.62
CA VAL A 55 12.31 -8.57 -3.75
C VAL A 55 11.72 -8.10 -2.41
N GLY A 56 12.44 -8.27 -1.31
CA GLY A 56 11.99 -7.93 0.05
C GLY A 56 12.39 -9.00 1.06
N ASP A 57 11.94 -8.83 2.31
CA ASP A 57 12.11 -9.82 3.40
C ASP A 57 11.22 -11.06 3.18
N SER A 58 10.10 -10.90 2.46
CA SER A 58 9.18 -11.98 2.10
C SER A 58 8.57 -11.70 0.73
N ALA A 59 8.45 -12.72 -0.12
CA ALA A 59 7.84 -12.59 -1.44
C ALA A 59 7.13 -13.88 -1.85
N ALA A 60 6.13 -13.77 -2.72
CA ALA A 60 5.41 -14.92 -3.27
C ALA A 60 4.84 -14.64 -4.66
N ASP A 61 4.77 -15.70 -5.48
CA ASP A 61 3.87 -15.72 -6.64
C ASP A 61 2.48 -16.10 -6.17
N CYS A 62 1.50 -15.25 -6.43
CA CYS A 62 0.10 -15.49 -6.11
C CYS A 62 -0.72 -15.67 -7.38
N THR A 63 -1.69 -16.56 -7.35
CA THR A 63 -2.65 -16.77 -8.45
C THR A 63 -4.06 -16.51 -7.95
N ASP A 64 -4.81 -15.69 -8.68
CA ASP A 64 -6.23 -15.42 -8.40
C ASP A 64 -7.17 -16.48 -9.02
N GLU A 65 -8.45 -16.38 -8.69
CA GLU A 65 -9.49 -17.28 -9.20
C GLU A 65 -9.64 -17.29 -10.73
N SER A 66 -9.23 -16.20 -11.40
CA SER A 66 -9.23 -16.09 -12.86
C SER A 66 -7.97 -16.68 -13.51
N GLY A 67 -7.00 -17.14 -12.71
CA GLY A 67 -5.70 -17.61 -13.17
C GLY A 67 -4.68 -16.47 -13.39
N GLY A 68 -5.02 -15.25 -12.99
CA GLY A 68 -4.12 -14.09 -13.04
C GLY A 68 -2.96 -14.26 -12.05
N ARG A 69 -1.73 -14.03 -12.53
CA ARG A 69 -0.52 -14.12 -11.71
C ARG A 69 -0.14 -12.76 -11.15
N HIS A 70 0.07 -12.70 -9.85
CA HIS A 70 0.47 -11.52 -9.09
C HIS A 70 1.77 -11.82 -8.36
N LEU A 71 2.65 -10.84 -8.26
CA LEU A 71 3.85 -10.93 -7.42
C LEU A 71 3.62 -10.06 -6.18
N VAL A 72 3.66 -10.68 -5.01
CA VAL A 72 3.56 -9.96 -3.72
C VAL A 72 4.93 -9.91 -3.10
N ALA A 73 5.31 -8.73 -2.59
CA ALA A 73 6.55 -8.59 -1.86
C ALA A 73 6.39 -7.66 -0.65
N ILE A 74 6.99 -8.07 0.46
CA ILE A 74 7.02 -7.38 1.75
C ILE A 74 8.47 -7.01 2.04
N PHE A 75 8.67 -5.76 2.43
CA PHE A 75 9.95 -5.15 2.75
C PHE A 75 10.00 -4.85 4.24
N LYS A 76 11.20 -4.61 4.75
CA LYS A 76 11.40 -4.23 6.15
C LYS A 76 10.60 -3.00 6.52
N ASP A 77 10.61 -2.00 5.65
CA ASP A 77 9.94 -0.71 5.84
C ASP A 77 9.69 0.01 4.50
N THR A 78 9.11 1.21 4.60
CA THR A 78 8.77 2.08 3.46
C THR A 78 10.00 2.55 2.70
N ASP A 79 11.12 2.80 3.40
CA ASP A 79 12.34 3.30 2.78
C ASP A 79 12.99 2.20 1.94
N GLU A 80 13.04 0.98 2.45
CA GLU A 80 13.53 -0.17 1.69
C GLU A 80 12.65 -0.44 0.46
N ARG A 81 11.32 -0.53 0.64
CA ARG A 81 10.38 -0.70 -0.48
C ARG A 81 10.62 0.35 -1.57
N THR A 82 10.74 1.61 -1.18
CA THR A 82 10.94 2.73 -2.12
C THR A 82 12.29 2.63 -2.82
N LYS A 83 13.36 2.33 -2.09
CA LYS A 83 14.70 2.13 -2.68
C LYS A 83 14.69 0.98 -3.70
N ARG A 84 14.09 -0.15 -3.36
CA ARG A 84 14.00 -1.32 -4.27
C ARG A 84 13.18 -1.02 -5.51
N LEU A 85 12.11 -0.26 -5.37
CA LEU A 85 11.30 0.16 -6.50
C LEU A 85 12.06 1.11 -7.44
N GLU A 86 12.84 2.05 -6.89
CA GLU A 86 13.71 2.92 -7.70
C GLU A 86 14.82 2.14 -8.42
N GLU A 87 15.42 1.13 -7.76
CA GLU A 87 16.38 0.21 -8.38
C GLU A 87 15.73 -0.54 -9.56
N LEU A 88 14.52 -1.07 -9.37
CA LEU A 88 13.74 -1.75 -10.43
C LEU A 88 13.42 -0.80 -11.58
N ARG A 89 13.00 0.44 -11.28
CA ARG A 89 12.69 1.47 -12.28
C ARG A 89 13.88 1.76 -13.19
N GLY A 90 15.11 1.69 -12.67
CA GLY A 90 16.33 1.88 -13.46
C GLY A 90 16.64 0.74 -14.45
N THR A 91 15.89 -0.37 -14.42
CA THR A 91 16.13 -1.53 -15.28
C THR A 91 15.38 -1.45 -16.60
N TYR A 92 15.96 -2.03 -17.66
CA TYR A 92 15.27 -2.19 -18.94
C TYR A 92 13.98 -3.02 -18.81
N ALA A 93 13.98 -4.02 -17.91
CA ALA A 93 12.84 -4.88 -17.66
C ALA A 93 11.60 -4.08 -17.23
N TRP A 94 11.76 -3.13 -16.32
CA TRP A 94 10.68 -2.24 -15.87
C TRP A 94 10.07 -1.42 -17.00
N HIS A 95 10.90 -0.90 -17.91
CA HIS A 95 10.43 -0.11 -19.04
C HIS A 95 9.86 -0.93 -20.20
N SER A 96 10.23 -2.22 -20.28
CA SER A 96 9.74 -3.15 -21.29
C SER A 96 8.41 -3.82 -20.93
N GLN A 97 8.06 -3.79 -19.65
CA GLN A 97 6.83 -4.33 -19.10
C GLN A 97 5.91 -3.15 -18.76
N VAL A 98 4.60 -3.34 -18.81
CA VAL A 98 3.64 -2.39 -18.23
C VAL A 98 3.17 -2.98 -16.90
N PRO A 99 4.00 -3.04 -15.85
CA PRO A 99 3.57 -3.53 -14.56
C PRO A 99 2.55 -2.54 -13.99
N ALA A 100 1.33 -3.00 -13.84
CA ALA A 100 0.39 -2.41 -12.91
C ALA A 100 0.78 -2.87 -11.51
N MET A 101 0.93 -1.94 -10.59
CA MET A 101 1.27 -2.26 -9.21
C MET A 101 0.42 -1.49 -8.19
N VAL A 102 0.33 -2.06 -7.00
CA VAL A 102 -0.17 -1.39 -5.80
C VAL A 102 0.97 -1.29 -4.80
N LEU A 103 1.20 -0.09 -4.27
CA LEU A 103 2.18 0.19 -3.25
C LEU A 103 1.48 0.48 -1.93
N GLY A 104 1.67 -0.37 -0.94
CA GLY A 104 1.36 -0.03 0.45
C GLY A 104 2.61 0.24 1.26
N LYS A 105 2.46 0.49 2.56
CA LYS A 105 3.50 1.09 3.39
C LYS A 105 4.85 0.37 3.34
N ASN A 106 4.88 -0.94 3.54
CA ASN A 106 6.11 -1.76 3.41
C ASN A 106 5.92 -2.92 2.43
N TRP A 107 5.00 -2.81 1.48
CA TRP A 107 4.69 -3.89 0.56
C TRP A 107 4.36 -3.35 -0.81
N HIS A 108 4.50 -4.22 -1.80
CA HIS A 108 3.91 -3.98 -3.11
C HIS A 108 3.32 -5.25 -3.71
N VAL A 109 2.40 -5.06 -4.63
CA VAL A 109 1.85 -6.12 -5.47
C VAL A 109 2.02 -5.71 -6.92
N GLN A 110 2.65 -6.54 -7.75
CA GLN A 110 2.56 -6.44 -9.20
C GLN A 110 1.40 -7.31 -9.65
N CYS A 111 0.40 -6.75 -10.32
CA CYS A 111 -0.80 -7.49 -10.68
C CYS A 111 -0.77 -8.01 -12.10
N ALA A 112 -1.57 -9.05 -12.35
CA ALA A 112 -1.81 -9.60 -13.68
C ALA A 112 -2.35 -8.57 -14.68
N SER A 113 -3.08 -7.56 -14.19
CA SER A 113 -3.65 -6.48 -14.98
C SER A 113 -3.85 -5.21 -14.14
N GLU A 114 -4.06 -4.09 -14.81
CA GLU A 114 -4.44 -2.83 -14.16
C GLU A 114 -5.76 -2.95 -13.38
N GLU A 115 -6.77 -3.60 -13.96
CA GLU A 115 -8.06 -3.81 -13.30
C GLU A 115 -7.90 -4.60 -12.00
N ALA A 116 -7.09 -5.66 -12.01
CA ALA A 116 -6.81 -6.44 -10.82
C ALA A 116 -6.13 -5.61 -9.72
N CYS A 117 -5.19 -4.74 -10.12
CA CYS A 117 -4.52 -3.84 -9.18
C CYS A 117 -5.44 -2.75 -8.63
N ARG A 118 -6.35 -2.20 -9.43
CA ARG A 118 -7.37 -1.25 -8.94
C ARG A 118 -8.30 -1.92 -7.95
N GLY A 119 -8.83 -3.10 -8.29
CA GLY A 119 -9.69 -3.87 -7.38
C GLY A 119 -8.97 -4.30 -6.10
N PHE A 120 -7.67 -4.60 -6.17
CA PHE A 120 -6.86 -4.88 -4.99
C PHE A 120 -6.66 -3.63 -4.13
N ALA A 121 -6.30 -2.49 -4.73
CA ALA A 121 -6.12 -1.22 -4.01
C ALA A 121 -7.43 -0.74 -3.35
N ASP A 122 -8.58 -0.92 -4.01
CA ASP A 122 -9.89 -0.55 -3.45
C ASP A 122 -10.21 -1.36 -2.17
N LYS A 123 -9.76 -2.62 -2.10
CA LYS A 123 -10.01 -3.53 -0.97
C LYS A 123 -8.96 -3.39 0.13
N MET A 124 -7.70 -3.24 -0.25
CA MET A 124 -6.55 -3.30 0.66
C MET A 124 -5.96 -1.94 1.01
N GLY A 125 -6.36 -0.89 0.28
CA GLY A 125 -5.68 0.40 0.28
C GLY A 125 -4.37 0.36 -0.50
N GLY A 126 -3.64 1.48 -0.46
CA GLY A 126 -2.37 1.67 -1.15
C GLY A 126 -2.50 2.47 -2.46
N TYR A 127 -1.34 2.77 -3.04
CA TYR A 127 -1.23 3.61 -4.23
C TYR A 127 -1.07 2.78 -5.47
N PHE A 128 -2.01 2.93 -6.40
CA PHE A 128 -1.91 2.37 -7.72
C PHE A 128 -0.86 3.11 -8.57
N VAL A 129 0.04 2.38 -9.20
CA VAL A 129 1.08 2.92 -10.09
C VAL A 129 1.25 2.03 -11.32
N THR A 130 1.62 2.65 -12.45
CA THR A 130 1.94 1.95 -13.71
C THR A 130 3.29 2.43 -14.24
N ALA A 131 4.01 1.57 -14.95
CA ALA A 131 5.11 2.05 -15.78
C ALA A 131 4.56 2.75 -17.05
N PRO A 132 5.25 3.76 -17.60
CA PRO A 132 6.48 4.39 -17.09
C PRO A 132 6.20 5.47 -16.03
N ASP A 133 4.93 5.71 -15.70
CA ASP A 133 4.46 6.88 -14.96
C ASP A 133 4.67 6.82 -13.44
N TYR A 134 5.36 5.78 -12.91
CA TYR A 134 5.81 5.79 -11.51
C TYR A 134 6.72 6.99 -11.27
N ARG A 135 6.17 7.99 -10.59
CA ARG A 135 6.89 9.10 -9.97
C ARG A 135 7.10 8.73 -8.51
N SER A 136 8.32 8.92 -8.01
CA SER A 136 8.65 8.70 -6.59
C SER A 136 7.62 9.40 -5.70
N GLU A 137 7.40 8.92 -4.46
CA GLU A 137 6.50 9.61 -3.51
C GLU A 137 6.87 11.10 -3.34
N GLU A 138 8.15 11.46 -3.50
CA GLU A 138 8.62 12.85 -3.52
C GLU A 138 8.13 13.63 -4.74
N ALA A 139 8.18 13.04 -5.94
CA ALA A 139 7.63 13.65 -7.14
C ALA A 139 6.09 13.64 -7.17
N ALA A 140 5.45 12.71 -6.45
CA ALA A 140 4.00 12.67 -6.26
C ALA A 140 3.52 13.77 -5.29
N LYS A 141 4.30 14.09 -4.24
CA LYS A 141 4.04 15.23 -3.33
C LYS A 141 4.01 16.59 -4.04
N GLU A 142 4.62 16.70 -5.22
CA GLU A 142 4.59 17.92 -6.05
C GLU A 142 3.29 18.05 -6.87
N LEU A 143 2.43 17.03 -6.90
CA LEU A 143 1.15 17.09 -7.58
C LEU A 143 0.08 17.78 -6.71
N PRO A 144 -0.79 18.63 -7.28
CA PRO A 144 -1.76 19.42 -6.53
C PRO A 144 -2.77 18.61 -5.69
N ASN A 145 -2.83 17.29 -5.87
CA ASN A 145 -3.83 16.39 -5.28
C ASN A 145 -3.21 15.21 -4.51
N TYR A 146 -1.94 15.28 -4.11
CA TYR A 146 -1.34 14.24 -3.26
C TYR A 146 -1.98 14.23 -1.86
N GLY A 147 -2.62 13.12 -1.48
CA GLY A 147 -3.24 12.93 -0.16
C GLY A 147 -4.65 13.53 0.01
N LYS A 148 -5.42 13.68 -1.07
CA LYS A 148 -6.85 14.02 -1.03
C LYS A 148 -7.73 12.87 -1.49
#